data_AF-A0A1Y6C5U2-F1
#
_entry.id   AF-A0A1Y6C5U2-F1
#
_cell.length_a   1.000
_cell.length_b   1.000
_cell.length_c   1.000
_cell.angle_alpha   90.00
_cell.angle_beta   90.00
_cell.angle_gamma   90.00
#
_symmetry.space_group_name_H-M   'P 1'
#
loop_
_entity.id
_entity.type
_entity.pdbx_description
1 polymer ?
#
loop_
_entity_poly.entity_id
_entity_poly.type
_entity_poly.pdbx_seq_one_letter_code
_entity_poly.pdbx_strand_id
1 'polypeptide(L)' 'MKLEQFNHVADLIGLKKQSREAVWLMEIDGMTGYAAAKQLDISESTVSRAHARFRRAIKEINAMASHLPLETR' A
#
# COMPACT_ATOMS: atom_id res chain seq x y z
N MET A 1 9.23 0.20 4.28
CA MET A 1 9.17 0.24 2.79
C MET A 1 9.78 1.56 2.32
N LYS A 2 10.41 1.66 1.14
CA LYS A 2 10.89 2.95 0.61
C LYS A 2 9.74 3.72 -0.08
N LEU A 3 9.76 5.05 -0.05
CA LEU A 3 8.75 5.93 -0.69
C LEU A 3 8.50 5.58 -2.16
N GLU A 4 9.57 5.34 -2.92
CA GLU A 4 9.48 4.99 -4.33
C GLU A 4 8.72 3.67 -4.56
N GLN A 5 9.02 2.64 -3.77
CA GLN A 5 8.34 1.34 -3.84
C GLN A 5 6.86 1.47 -3.49
N PHE A 6 6.55 2.26 -2.46
CA PHE A 6 5.17 2.55 -2.08
C PHE A 6 4.40 3.21 -3.23
N ASN A 7 4.97 4.28 -3.82
CA ASN A 7 4.33 5.01 -4.90
C ASN A 7 4.08 4.10 -6.10
N HIS A 8 5.07 3.28 -6.47
CA HIS A 8 4.92 2.34 -7.57
C HIS A 8 3.75 1.36 -7.36
N VAL A 9 3.64 0.75 -6.18
CA VAL A 9 2.53 -0.16 -5.86
C VAL A 9 1.19 0.60 -5.83
N ALA A 10 1.16 1.81 -5.24
CA ALA A 10 -0.03 2.62 -5.14
C ALA A 10 -0.55 3.08 -6.52
N ASP A 11 0.35 3.41 -7.44
CA ASP A 11 0.04 3.76 -8.83
C ASP A 11 -0.47 2.54 -9.60
N LEU A 12 0.22 1.39 -9.49
CA LEU A 12 -0.16 0.14 -10.15
C LEU A 12 -1.60 -0.29 -9.85
N ILE A 13 -2.04 -0.13 -8.60
CA ILE A 13 -3.41 -0.49 -8.19
C ILE A 13 -4.41 0.66 -8.26
N GLY A 14 -3.98 1.85 -8.70
CA GLY A 14 -4.85 3.02 -8.83
C GLY A 14 -5.43 3.52 -7.51
N LEU A 15 -4.61 3.63 -6.45
CA LEU A 15 -5.05 4.28 -5.21
C LEU A 15 -5.25 5.79 -5.42
N LYS A 16 -6.48 6.26 -5.14
CA LYS A 16 -6.84 7.68 -5.08
C LYS A 16 -6.12 8.39 -3.93
N LYS A 17 -5.92 9.71 -4.03
CA LYS A 17 -5.14 10.54 -3.09
C LYS A 17 -5.40 10.23 -1.60
N GLN A 18 -6.65 10.32 -1.13
CA GLN A 18 -6.98 10.06 0.29
C GLN A 18 -6.71 8.60 0.71
N SER A 19 -7.05 7.63 -0.13
CA SER A 19 -6.77 6.21 0.17
C SER A 19 -5.27 5.92 0.15
N ARG A 20 -4.51 6.58 -0.73
CA ARG A 20 -3.05 6.49 -0.77
C ARG A 20 -2.44 7.04 0.51
N GLU A 21 -2.88 8.21 0.93
CA GLU A 21 -2.43 8.84 2.17
C GLU A 21 -2.77 7.99 3.41
N ALA A 22 -3.95 7.38 3.44
CA ALA A 22 -4.32 6.46 4.52
C ALA A 22 -3.40 5.23 4.60
N VAL A 23 -3.09 4.62 3.46
CA VAL A 23 -2.19 3.46 3.41
C VAL A 23 -0.74 3.88 3.72
N TRP A 24 -0.33 5.09 3.36
CA TRP A 24 0.97 5.65 3.75
C TRP A 24 1.12 5.74 5.27
N LEU A 25 0.14 6.36 5.94
CA LEU A 25 0.12 6.50 7.41
C LEU A 25 0.25 5.14 8.10
N MET A 26 -0.33 4.09 7.52
CA MET A 26 -0.25 2.73 8.07
C MET A 26 1.08 2.02 7.78
N GLU A 27 1.54 2.01 6.52
CA GLU A 27 2.69 1.21 6.09
C GLU A 27 4.04 1.88 6.35
N ILE A 28 4.07 3.21 6.45
CA ILE A 28 5.29 3.99 6.66
C ILE A 28 5.33 4.58 8.06
N ASP A 29 4.26 5.25 8.47
CA ASP A 29 4.22 5.95 9.78
C ASP A 29 3.77 5.04 10.93
N GLY A 30 3.38 3.79 10.64
CA GLY A 30 3.03 2.78 11.63
C GLY A 30 1.69 3.01 12.34
N MET A 31 0.82 3.85 11.80
CA MET A 31 -0.50 4.12 12.38
C MET A 31 -1.44 2.92 12.25
N THR A 32 -2.36 2.79 13.22
CA THR A 32 -3.49 1.87 13.07
C THR A 32 -4.49 2.40 12.04
N GLY A 33 -5.29 1.50 11.45
CA GLY A 33 -6.34 1.90 10.50
C GLY A 33 -7.34 2.88 11.09
N TYR A 34 -7.70 2.70 12.37
CA TYR A 34 -8.55 3.63 13.11
C TYR A 34 -7.92 5.03 13.24
N ALA A 35 -6.63 5.11 13.60
CA ALA A 35 -5.93 6.38 13.74
C ALA A 35 -5.81 7.12 12.39
N ALA A 36 -5.46 6.40 11.32
CA ALA A 36 -5.39 6.95 9.97
C ALA A 36 -6.76 7.45 9.47
N ALA A 37 -7.84 6.69 9.74
CA ALA A 37 -9.21 7.09 9.42
C ALA A 37 -9.61 8.39 10.11
N LYS A 38 -9.30 8.50 11.41
CA LYS A 38 -9.58 9.70 12.21
C LYS A 38 -8.77 10.92 11.74
N GLN A 39 -7.51 10.73 11.38
CA GLN A 39 -6.64 11.83 10.92
C GLN A 39 -7.07 12.39 9.56
N LEU A 40 -7.55 11.53 8.67
CA LEU A 40 -7.93 11.91 7.31
C LEU A 40 -9.42 12.22 7.15
N ASP A 41 -10.20 12.12 8.23
CA ASP A 41 -11.65 12.31 8.25
C ASP A 41 -12.37 11.45 7.19
N ILE A 42 -12.02 10.15 7.14
CA ILE A 42 -12.64 9.17 6.25
C ILE A 42 -13.08 7.92 7.02
N SER A 43 -13.97 7.12 6.43
CA SER A 43 -14.44 5.90 7.10
C SER A 43 -13.32 4.87 7.26
N GLU A 44 -13.29 4.21 8.42
CA GLU A 44 -12.36 3.09 8.68
C GLU A 44 -12.53 1.97 7.65
N SER A 45 -13.76 1.74 7.16
CA SER A 45 -14.02 0.78 6.08
C SER A 45 -13.34 1.15 4.77
N THR A 46 -13.16 2.44 4.46
CA THR A 46 -12.43 2.91 3.29
C THR A 46 -10.94 2.68 3.45
N VAL A 47 -10.39 2.97 4.63
CA VAL A 47 -8.99 2.69 4.98
C VAL A 47 -8.70 1.19 4.90
N SER A 48 -9.51 0.37 5.54
CA SER A 48 -9.39 -1.09 5.56
C SER A 48 -9.38 -1.69 4.15
N ARG A 49 -10.32 -1.28 3.29
CA ARG A 49 -10.36 -1.74 1.88
C ARG A 49 -9.12 -1.31 1.10
N ALA A 50 -8.67 -0.07 1.26
CA ALA A 50 -7.48 0.43 0.57
C ALA A 50 -6.22 -0.34 1.00
N HIS A 51 -6.07 -0.54 2.31
CA HIS A 51 -4.96 -1.29 2.89
C HIS A 51 -4.94 -2.75 2.45
N ALA A 52 -6.09 -3.43 2.49
CA ALA A 52 -6.21 -4.82 2.02
C ALA A 52 -5.83 -4.96 0.54
N ARG A 53 -6.27 -4.04 -0.33
CA ARG A 53 -5.88 -4.02 -1.75
C ARG A 53 -4.38 -3.84 -1.93
N PHE A 54 -3.78 -2.93 -1.17
CA PHE A 54 -2.34 -2.67 -1.21
C PHE A 54 -1.52 -3.88 -0.75
N ARG A 55 -1.88 -4.49 0.38
CA ARG A 55 -1.21 -5.70 0.90
C ARG A 55 -1.33 -6.88 -0.05
N ARG A 56 -2.49 -7.04 -0.70
CA ARG A 56 -2.67 -8.07 -1.74
C ARG A 56 -1.73 -7.83 -2.92
N ALA A 57 -1.61 -6.60 -3.40
CA ALA A 57 -0.73 -6.27 -4.52
C ALA A 57 0.75 -6.59 -4.21
N ILE A 58 1.22 -6.22 -3.02
CA ILE A 58 2.57 -6.60 -2.56
C ILE A 58 2.77 -8.11 -2.58
N LYS A 59 1.77 -8.87 -2.09
CA LYS A 59 1.84 -10.33 -2.06
C LYS A 59 1.97 -10.91 -3.47
N GLU A 60 1.18 -10.42 -4.43
CA GLU A 60 1.24 -10.87 -5.83
C GLU A 60 2.59 -10.49 -6.47
N ILE A 61 3.07 -9.25 -6.27
CA ILE A 61 4.37 -8.80 -6.79
C ILE A 61 5.51 -9.67 -6.25
N ASN A 62 5.51 -9.95 -4.94
CA ASN A 62 6.51 -10.81 -4.32
C ASN A 62 6.42 -12.26 -4.83
N ALA A 63 5.22 -12.76 -5.11
CA ALA A 63 5.03 -14.08 -5.70
C ALA A 63 5.51 -14.14 -7.16
N MET A 64 5.44 -13.04 -7.90
CA MET A 64 6.01 -12.95 -9.26
C MET A 64 7.52 -12.78 -9.27
N ALA A 65 8.09 -12.15 -8.24
CA ALA A 65 9.53 -11.88 -8.16
C ALA A 65 10.38 -13.17 -8.18
N SER A 66 9.85 -14.29 -7.70
CA SER A 66 10.49 -15.61 -7.77
C SER A 66 10.63 -16.16 -9.20
N HIS A 67 9.91 -15.58 -10.16
CA HIS A 67 9.91 -15.97 -11.57
C HIS A 67 10.66 -14.98 -12.47
N LEU A 68 11.18 -13.88 -11.90
CA LEU A 68 12.03 -12.97 -12.67
C LEU A 68 13.40 -13.63 -12.88
N PRO A 69 13.91 -13.68 -14.13
CA PRO A 69 15.26 -14.12 -14.35
C PRO A 69 16.18 -13.12 -13.64
N LEU A 70 16.78 -13.55 -12.54
CA LEU A 70 17.91 -12.83 -11.98
C LEU A 70 19.00 -12.91 -13.05
N GLU A 71 19.30 -11.80 -13.73
CA GLU A 71 20.51 -11.72 -14.53
C GLU A 71 21.69 -11.98 -13.59
N THR A 72 22.17 -13.22 -13.58
CA THR A 72 23.50 -13.57 -13.08
C THR A 72 24.48 -12.82 -13.98
N ARG A 73 24.89 -11.63 -13.53
CA ARG A 73 26.10 -10.98 -13.99
C ARG A 73 27.27 -11.45 -13.14
#